data_AF-A0A849DCF2-F1
#
_entry.id   AF-A0A849DCF2-F1
#
_cell.length_a   1.000
_cell.length_b   1.000
_cell.length_c   1.000
_cell.angle_alpha   90.00
_cell.angle_beta   90.00
_cell.angle_gamma   90.00
#
_symmetry.space_group_name_H-M   'P 1'
#
loop_
_entity.id
_entity.type
_entity.pdbx_description
1 polymer ?
#
loop_
_entity_poly.entity_id
_entity_poly.type
_entity_poly.pdbx_seq_one_letter_code
_entity_poly.pdbx_strand_id
1 'polypeptide(L)'
;MENEFKKIIEDAKKSIEKIENNIEAHSKDFTDEVSEFWGDLKKHLSGVEGKLKDTYDNFEGQAELKGYLGMMEAHDRLDKLKETTYEFSYKVSKNVQEELDIATLKAHLAKMESEDIWEEKQKKLLALYNDSKEEAEKLAIKASKELNNIAFKLTEMI
;
A
#
# COMPACT_ATOMS: atom_id res chain seq x y z
N MET A 1 6.26 19.68 9.21
CA MET A 1 6.16 18.21 9.17
C MET A 1 4.74 17.77 8.86
N GLU A 2 3.72 18.22 9.60
CA GLU A 2 2.32 17.88 9.33
C GLU A 2 1.88 18.12 7.87
N ASN A 3 2.14 19.31 7.32
CA ASN A 3 1.80 19.61 5.92
C ASN A 3 2.55 18.71 4.90
N GLU A 4 3.77 18.27 5.22
CA GLU A 4 4.54 17.36 4.37
C GLU A 4 3.95 15.94 4.43
N PHE A 5 3.56 15.48 5.61
CA PHE A 5 2.87 14.20 5.81
C PHE A 5 1.53 14.16 5.09
N LYS A 6 0.69 15.18 5.28
CA LYS A 6 -0.62 15.28 4.62
C LYS A 6 -0.47 15.27 3.10
N LYS A 7 0.51 16.00 2.56
CA LYS A 7 0.81 15.98 1.12
C LYS A 7 1.26 14.59 0.64
N ILE A 8 2.17 13.94 1.35
CA ILE A 8 2.63 12.58 1.00
C ILE A 8 1.46 11.60 0.97
N ILE A 9 0.55 11.68 1.95
CA ILE A 9 -0.64 10.84 2.01
C ILE A 9 -1.54 11.08 0.79
N GLU A 10 -1.81 12.34 0.45
CA GLU A 10 -2.63 12.68 -0.71
C GLU A 10 -2.00 12.20 -2.02
N ASP A 11 -0.70 12.39 -2.19
CA ASP A 11 0.03 11.97 -3.39
C ASP A 11 -0.01 10.45 -3.53
N ALA A 12 0.23 9.70 -2.44
CA ALA A 12 0.15 8.25 -2.44
C ALA A 12 -1.25 7.73 -2.78
N LYS A 13 -2.31 8.32 -2.19
CA LYS A 13 -3.70 7.97 -2.51
C LYS A 13 -4.02 8.18 -3.98
N LYS A 14 -3.63 9.33 -4.55
CA LYS A 14 -3.80 9.59 -5.99
C LYS A 14 -3.06 8.57 -6.85
N SER A 15 -1.89 8.11 -6.42
CA SER A 15 -1.15 7.07 -7.12
C SER A 15 -1.87 5.73 -7.07
N ILE A 16 -2.41 5.32 -5.91
CA ILE A 16 -3.20 4.09 -5.79
C ILE A 16 -4.45 4.17 -6.68
N GLU A 17 -5.19 5.27 -6.63
CA GLU A 17 -6.35 5.52 -7.49
C GLU A 17 -6.01 5.41 -8.99
N LYS A 18 -4.85 5.93 -9.42
CA LYS A 18 -4.39 5.80 -10.81
C LYS A 18 -4.12 4.34 -11.20
N ILE A 19 -3.51 3.56 -10.32
CA ILE A 19 -3.28 2.13 -10.54
C ILE A 19 -4.61 1.40 -10.74
N GLU A 20 -5.59 1.65 -9.85
CA GLU A 20 -6.92 1.05 -9.95
C GLU A 20 -7.60 1.41 -11.27
N ASN A 21 -7.62 2.69 -11.64
CA ASN A 21 -8.23 3.17 -12.87
C ASN A 21 -7.57 2.55 -14.13
N ASN A 22 -6.24 2.41 -14.15
CA ASN A 22 -5.54 1.79 -15.28
C ASN A 22 -5.92 0.31 -15.45
N ILE A 23 -6.02 -0.43 -14.35
CA ILE A 23 -6.43 -1.84 -14.39
C ILE A 23 -7.91 -1.94 -14.81
N GLU A 24 -8.78 -1.09 -14.25
CA GLU A 24 -10.22 -1.10 -14.57
C GLU A 24 -10.51 -0.76 -16.03
N ALA A 25 -9.67 0.04 -16.69
CA ALA A 25 -9.80 0.30 -18.12
C ALA A 25 -9.75 -0.98 -18.98
N HIS A 26 -9.14 -2.05 -18.46
CA HIS A 26 -9.02 -3.35 -19.11
C HIS A 26 -9.99 -4.41 -18.55
N SER A 27 -10.81 -4.04 -17.56
CA SER A 27 -11.68 -4.98 -16.83
C SER A 27 -12.72 -5.71 -17.69
N LYS A 28 -13.16 -5.10 -18.80
CA LYS A 28 -14.14 -5.70 -19.71
C LYS A 28 -13.62 -6.94 -20.42
N ASP A 29 -12.30 -7.03 -20.56
CA ASP A 29 -11.67 -8.13 -21.23
C ASP A 29 -11.42 -9.29 -20.25
N PHE A 30 -11.54 -9.10 -18.93
CA PHE A 30 -11.15 -10.08 -17.94
C PHE A 30 -11.97 -11.37 -18.04
N THR A 31 -11.30 -12.50 -17.85
CA THR A 31 -11.97 -13.75 -17.48
C THR A 31 -12.53 -13.65 -16.06
N ASP A 32 -13.43 -14.55 -15.68
CA ASP A 32 -14.00 -14.59 -14.33
C ASP A 32 -12.91 -14.74 -13.25
N GLU A 33 -11.90 -15.57 -13.51
CA GLU A 33 -10.79 -15.80 -12.58
C GLU A 33 -9.88 -14.57 -12.43
N VAL A 34 -9.60 -13.87 -13.53
CA VAL A 34 -8.85 -12.59 -13.51
C VAL A 34 -9.65 -11.52 -12.76
N SER A 35 -10.96 -11.48 -12.95
CA SER A 35 -11.86 -10.57 -12.24
C SER A 35 -11.91 -10.83 -10.73
N GLU A 36 -11.96 -12.10 -10.33
CA GLU A 36 -11.92 -12.51 -8.92
C GLU A 36 -10.60 -12.06 -8.28
N PHE A 37 -9.46 -12.39 -8.91
CA PHE A 37 -8.16 -12.00 -8.41
C PHE A 37 -8.01 -10.48 -8.33
N TRP A 38 -8.47 -9.74 -9.34
CA TRP A 38 -8.48 -8.28 -9.29
C TRP A 38 -9.31 -7.77 -8.10
N GLY A 39 -10.48 -8.35 -7.87
CA GLY A 39 -11.33 -8.01 -6.73
C GLY A 39 -10.61 -8.18 -5.39
N ASP A 40 -9.81 -9.23 -5.24
CA ASP A 40 -9.01 -9.45 -4.03
C ASP A 40 -7.84 -8.46 -3.93
N LEU A 41 -7.04 -8.31 -4.98
CA LEU A 41 -5.95 -7.33 -5.02
C LEU A 41 -6.44 -5.91 -4.72
N LYS A 42 -7.59 -5.52 -5.27
CA LYS A 42 -8.22 -4.22 -5.03
C LYS A 42 -8.58 -4.02 -3.56
N LYS A 43 -9.13 -5.04 -2.87
CA LYS A 43 -9.40 -4.95 -1.42
C LYS A 43 -8.14 -4.63 -0.62
N HIS A 44 -7.00 -5.20 -1.00
CA HIS A 44 -5.72 -4.91 -0.34
C HIS A 44 -5.24 -3.48 -0.59
N LEU A 45 -5.34 -2.98 -1.82
CA LEU A 45 -5.03 -1.58 -2.16
C LEU A 45 -5.94 -0.61 -1.40
N SER A 46 -7.25 -0.85 -1.38
CA SER A 46 -8.20 -0.07 -0.57
C SER A 46 -7.88 -0.14 0.93
N GLY A 47 -7.34 -1.26 1.42
CA GLY A 47 -6.85 -1.38 2.79
C GLY A 47 -5.67 -0.44 3.10
N VAL A 48 -4.76 -0.21 2.14
CA VAL A 48 -3.70 0.79 2.24
C VAL A 48 -4.29 2.20 2.26
N GLU A 49 -5.22 2.51 1.36
CA GLU A 49 -5.88 3.82 1.31
C GLU A 49 -6.64 4.14 2.60
N GLY A 50 -7.32 3.15 3.17
CA GLY A 50 -8.00 3.27 4.47
C GLY A 50 -7.02 3.68 5.57
N LYS A 51 -5.85 3.02 5.64
CA LYS A 51 -4.80 3.37 6.61
C LYS A 51 -4.22 4.76 6.39
N LEU A 52 -4.02 5.15 5.14
CA LEU A 52 -3.59 6.50 4.78
C LEU A 52 -4.63 7.54 5.18
N LYS A 53 -5.91 7.27 4.96
CA LYS A 53 -7.02 8.16 5.37
C LYS A 53 -7.09 8.29 6.89
N ASP A 54 -7.07 7.17 7.61
CA ASP A 54 -7.07 7.18 9.08
C ASP A 54 -5.87 7.96 9.62
N THR A 55 -4.70 7.82 8.99
CA THR A 55 -3.50 8.59 9.31
C THR A 55 -3.73 10.08 9.10
N TYR A 56 -4.29 10.48 7.97
CA TYR A 56 -4.57 11.87 7.63
C TYR A 56 -5.52 12.54 8.62
N ASP A 57 -6.63 11.86 8.93
CA ASP A 57 -7.70 12.37 9.79
C ASP A 57 -7.27 12.47 11.26
N ASN A 58 -6.29 11.66 11.69
CA ASN A 58 -5.82 11.60 13.07
C ASN A 58 -4.43 12.25 13.27
N PHE A 59 -3.90 13.00 12.30
CA PHE A 59 -2.58 13.64 12.44
C PHE A 59 -2.68 14.99 13.18
N GLU A 60 -3.26 15.03 14.38
CA GLU A 60 -3.29 16.25 15.22
C GLU A 60 -3.01 15.95 16.71
N GLY A 61 -2.16 16.76 17.35
CA GLY A 61 -1.94 16.73 18.80
C GLY A 61 -1.45 15.39 19.36
N GLN A 62 -2.18 14.81 20.33
CA GLN A 62 -1.83 13.51 20.96
C GLN A 62 -2.02 12.30 20.03
N ALA A 63 -2.65 12.48 18.86
CA ALA A 63 -2.83 11.42 17.88
C ALA A 63 -1.65 11.32 16.88
N GLU A 64 -0.60 12.13 17.05
CA GLU A 64 0.61 12.12 16.24
C GLU A 64 1.28 10.73 16.14
N LEU A 65 1.39 10.01 17.27
CA LEU A 65 1.88 8.62 17.28
C LEU A 65 0.98 7.67 16.47
N LYS A 66 -0.34 7.83 16.55
CA LYS A 66 -1.27 7.03 15.74
C LYS A 66 -1.07 7.34 14.25
N GLY A 67 -0.83 8.59 13.90
CA GLY A 67 -0.48 8.99 12.54
C GLY A 67 0.82 8.34 12.07
N TYR A 68 1.88 8.37 12.87
CA TYR A 68 3.15 7.71 12.53
C TYR A 68 3.00 6.19 12.36
N LEU A 69 2.29 5.53 13.27
CA LEU A 69 2.01 4.10 13.16
C LEU A 69 1.19 3.77 11.91
N GLY A 70 0.15 4.56 11.63
CA GLY A 70 -0.70 4.36 10.45
C GLY A 70 0.07 4.53 9.13
N MET A 71 0.99 5.50 9.07
CA MET A 71 1.87 5.68 7.92
C MET A 71 2.80 4.48 7.71
N MET A 72 3.45 4.02 8.78
CA MET A 72 4.34 2.87 8.71
C MET A 72 3.60 1.59 8.34
N GLU A 73 2.35 1.43 8.80
CA GLU A 73 1.49 0.31 8.44
C GLU A 73 1.12 0.36 6.95
N ALA A 74 0.71 1.53 6.46
CA ALA A 74 0.40 1.73 5.05
C ALA A 74 1.62 1.44 4.16
N HIS A 75 2.81 1.82 4.63
CA HIS A 75 4.07 1.54 3.93
C HIS A 75 4.33 0.03 3.84
N ASP A 76 4.29 -0.68 4.98
CA ASP A 76 4.56 -2.13 5.02
C ASP A 76 3.59 -2.92 4.14
N ARG A 77 2.30 -2.54 4.17
CA ARG A 77 1.26 -3.14 3.34
C ARG A 77 1.51 -2.89 1.85
N LEU A 78 1.81 -1.65 1.45
CA LEU A 78 2.05 -1.33 0.05
C LEU A 78 3.35 -1.97 -0.46
N ASP A 79 4.41 -2.00 0.35
CA ASP A 79 5.69 -2.62 -0.01
C ASP A 79 5.54 -4.12 -0.29
N LYS A 80 4.71 -4.81 0.48
CA LYS A 80 4.35 -6.22 0.22
C LYS A 80 3.62 -6.37 -1.11
N LEU A 81 2.60 -5.55 -1.35
CA LEU A 81 1.75 -5.64 -2.54
C LEU A 81 2.49 -5.29 -3.85
N LYS A 82 3.56 -4.51 -3.78
CA LYS A 82 4.21 -3.89 -4.95
C LYS A 82 4.47 -4.86 -6.12
N GLU A 83 5.01 -6.05 -5.85
CA GLU A 83 5.41 -7.00 -6.89
C GLU A 83 4.19 -7.61 -7.56
N THR A 84 3.20 -8.04 -6.77
CA THR A 84 1.96 -8.61 -7.28
C THR A 84 1.11 -7.58 -8.02
N THR A 85 1.02 -6.35 -7.51
CA THR A 85 0.36 -5.25 -8.22
C THR A 85 1.06 -4.96 -9.54
N TYR A 86 2.39 -4.84 -9.54
CA TYR A 86 3.16 -4.59 -10.76
C TYR A 86 2.97 -5.70 -11.80
N GLU A 87 3.16 -6.96 -11.42
CA GLU A 87 3.03 -8.10 -12.32
C GLU A 87 1.62 -8.20 -12.91
N PHE A 88 0.60 -7.98 -12.09
CA PHE A 88 -0.78 -8.01 -12.53
C PHE A 88 -1.07 -6.88 -13.53
N SER A 89 -0.76 -5.63 -13.16
CA SER A 89 -0.97 -4.47 -14.02
C SER A 89 -0.21 -4.58 -15.35
N TYR A 90 1.02 -5.09 -15.33
CA TYR A 90 1.82 -5.29 -16.53
C TYR A 90 1.20 -6.33 -17.48
N LYS A 91 0.79 -7.49 -16.95
CA LYS A 91 0.19 -8.55 -17.78
C LYS A 91 -1.14 -8.12 -18.38
N VAL A 92 -1.95 -7.41 -17.59
CA VAL A 92 -3.23 -6.85 -18.04
C VAL A 92 -3.03 -5.76 -19.10
N SER A 93 -2.09 -4.82 -18.94
CA SER A 93 -1.85 -3.75 -19.94
C SER A 93 -1.30 -4.25 -21.27
N LYS A 94 -0.69 -5.44 -21.27
CA LYS A 94 -0.23 -6.13 -22.49
C LYS A 94 -1.31 -7.02 -23.12
N ASN A 95 -2.53 -7.05 -22.57
CA ASN A 95 -3.62 -7.95 -22.97
C ASN A 95 -3.23 -9.43 -22.93
N VAL A 96 -2.31 -9.81 -22.05
CA VAL A 96 -1.75 -11.17 -21.99
C VAL A 96 -2.48 -12.00 -20.97
N GLN A 97 -3.80 -12.07 -21.09
CA GLN A 97 -4.62 -12.81 -20.14
C GLN A 97 -4.35 -14.31 -20.16
N GLU A 98 -3.96 -14.86 -21.32
CA GLU A 98 -3.58 -16.28 -21.45
C GLU A 98 -2.27 -16.61 -20.70
N GLU A 99 -1.36 -15.66 -20.52
CA GLU A 99 -0.11 -15.85 -19.76
C GLU A 99 -0.22 -15.35 -18.30
N LEU A 100 -1.43 -14.96 -17.87
CA LEU A 100 -1.65 -14.49 -16.53
C LEU A 100 -1.79 -15.70 -15.58
N ASP A 101 -0.64 -16.11 -15.05
CA ASP A 101 -0.54 -17.17 -14.03
C ASP A 101 -1.14 -16.72 -12.68
N ILE A 102 -2.47 -16.76 -12.59
CA ILE A 102 -3.25 -16.39 -11.41
C ILE A 102 -2.83 -17.20 -10.18
N ALA A 103 -2.50 -18.48 -10.35
CA ALA A 103 -2.11 -19.34 -9.24
C ALA A 103 -0.83 -18.82 -8.56
N THR A 104 0.17 -18.43 -9.35
CA THR A 104 1.40 -17.81 -8.84
C THR A 104 1.10 -16.48 -8.13
N LEU A 105 0.25 -15.62 -8.72
CA LEU A 105 -0.11 -14.34 -8.10
C LEU A 105 -0.89 -14.52 -6.78
N LYS A 106 -1.83 -15.46 -6.72
CA LYS A 106 -2.55 -15.83 -5.49
C LYS A 106 -1.58 -16.35 -4.42
N ALA A 107 -0.58 -17.14 -4.81
CA ALA A 107 0.44 -17.61 -3.88
C ALA A 107 1.33 -16.47 -3.34
N HIS A 108 1.71 -15.51 -4.19
CA HIS A 108 2.42 -14.30 -3.75
C HIS A 108 1.59 -13.52 -2.73
N LEU A 109 0.31 -13.26 -3.03
CA LEU A 109 -0.60 -12.56 -2.13
C LEU A 109 -0.71 -13.28 -0.76
N ALA A 110 -0.97 -14.59 -0.77
CA ALA A 110 -1.09 -15.38 0.45
C ALA A 110 0.21 -15.41 1.28
N LYS A 111 1.37 -15.45 0.60
CA LYS A 111 2.67 -15.36 1.27
C LYS A 111 2.81 -14.01 1.99
N MET A 112 2.49 -12.89 1.34
CA MET A 112 2.54 -11.56 1.98
C MET A 112 1.63 -11.45 3.20
N GLU A 113 0.41 -12.01 3.11
CA GLU A 113 -0.54 -12.03 4.23
C GLU A 113 0.02 -12.83 5.41
N SER A 114 0.63 -13.98 5.14
CA SER A 114 1.26 -14.81 6.17
C SER A 114 2.47 -14.13 6.82
N GLU A 115 3.14 -13.24 6.09
CA GLU A 115 4.27 -12.42 6.56
C GLU A 115 3.80 -11.12 7.24
N ASP A 116 2.49 -10.86 7.31
CA ASP A 116 1.94 -9.67 7.96
C ASP A 116 1.76 -9.82 9.47
N ILE A 117 2.78 -9.41 10.21
CA ILE A 117 2.79 -9.40 11.68
C ILE A 117 2.81 -7.94 12.18
N TRP A 118 1.74 -7.19 11.92
CA TRP A 118 1.69 -5.77 12.30
C TRP A 118 1.57 -5.56 13.81
N GLU A 119 0.83 -6.40 14.53
CA GLU A 119 0.62 -6.23 15.99
C GLU A 119 1.93 -6.26 16.79
N GLU A 120 2.88 -7.10 16.41
CA GLU A 120 4.18 -7.19 17.08
C GLU A 120 5.07 -5.99 16.73
N LYS A 121 5.09 -5.57 15.45
CA LYS A 121 5.79 -4.37 14.99
C LYS A 121 5.28 -3.13 15.72
N GLN A 122 3.96 -3.01 15.89
CA GLN A 122 3.33 -1.91 16.61
C GLN A 122 3.78 -1.85 18.07
N LYS A 123 3.80 -2.98 18.79
CA LYS A 123 4.26 -3.04 20.19
C LYS A 123 5.72 -2.58 20.33
N LYS A 124 6.60 -3.02 19.42
CA LYS A 124 8.01 -2.60 19.39
C LYS A 124 8.16 -1.10 19.10
N LEU A 125 7.36 -0.56 18.17
CA LEU A 125 7.36 0.87 17.85
C LEU A 125 6.80 1.72 18.99
N LEU A 126 5.81 1.23 19.73
CA LEU A 126 5.30 1.89 20.93
C LEU A 126 6.37 1.99 22.01
N ALA A 127 7.14 0.91 22.24
CA ALA A 127 8.27 0.94 23.15
C ALA A 127 9.32 1.97 22.67
N LEU A 128 9.70 1.92 21.39
CA LEU A 128 10.65 2.87 20.81
C LEU A 128 10.18 4.32 20.93
N TYR A 129 8.90 4.62 20.71
CA TYR A 129 8.37 5.98 20.84
C TYR A 129 8.42 6.49 22.28
N ASN A 130 8.13 5.62 23.26
CA ASN A 130 8.23 5.96 24.68
C ASN A 130 9.67 6.19 25.11
N ASP A 131 10.62 5.45 24.52
CA ASP A 131 12.05 5.58 24.81
C ASP A 131 12.67 6.78 24.06
N SER A 132 12.27 7.01 22.80
CA SER A 132 12.83 8.00 21.87
C SER A 132 11.80 8.44 20.81
N LYS A 133 11.04 9.49 21.13
CA LYS A 133 10.07 10.10 20.20
C LYS A 133 10.69 10.51 18.86
N GLU A 134 11.88 11.13 18.89
CA GLU A 134 12.57 11.62 17.70
C GLU A 134 12.96 10.48 16.73
N GLU A 135 13.31 9.31 17.27
CA GLU A 135 13.69 8.16 16.44
C GLU A 135 12.47 7.52 15.76
N ALA A 136 11.37 7.38 16.49
CA ALA A 136 10.10 6.92 15.93
C ALA A 136 9.57 7.88 14.84
N GLU A 137 9.71 9.19 15.03
CA GLU A 137 9.39 10.21 14.03
C GLU A 137 10.21 10.04 12.74
N LYS A 138 11.54 9.85 12.86
CA LYS A 138 12.41 9.63 11.71
C LYS A 138 12.04 8.39 10.91
N LEU A 139 11.68 7.30 11.60
CA LEU A 139 11.22 6.07 10.95
C LEU A 139 9.92 6.29 10.18
N ALA A 140 8.96 7.00 10.76
CA ALA A 140 7.70 7.30 10.10
C ALA A 140 7.88 8.23 8.88
N ILE A 141 8.77 9.22 8.97
CA ILE A 141 9.13 10.10 7.83
C ILE A 141 9.81 9.29 6.73
N LYS A 142 10.67 8.34 7.09
CA LYS A 142 11.31 7.46 6.11
C LYS A 142 10.26 6.59 5.41
N ALA A 143 9.39 5.96 6.18
CA ALA A 143 8.31 5.13 5.66
C ALA A 143 7.36 5.93 4.75
N SER A 144 7.05 7.19 5.09
CA SER A 144 6.19 8.03 4.25
C SER A 144 6.83 8.32 2.89
N LYS A 145 8.12 8.63 2.86
CA LYS A 145 8.87 8.88 1.62
C LYS A 145 9.00 7.62 0.77
N GLU A 146 9.30 6.49 1.40
CA GLU A 146 9.38 5.19 0.72
C GLU A 146 8.03 4.77 0.15
N LEU A 147 6.94 4.98 0.90
CA LEU A 147 5.57 4.69 0.46
C LEU A 147 5.22 5.49 -0.79
N ASN A 148 5.48 6.81 -0.76
CA ASN A 148 5.20 7.66 -1.91
C ASN A 148 6.02 7.24 -3.14
N ASN A 149 7.28 6.85 -2.93
CA ASN A 149 8.15 6.36 -4.01
C ASN A 149 7.64 5.04 -4.60
N ILE A 150 7.17 4.10 -3.76
CA ILE A 150 6.57 2.84 -4.23
C ILE A 150 5.31 3.15 -5.05
N ALA A 151 4.39 3.96 -4.50
CA ALA A 151 3.15 4.33 -5.17
C ALA A 151 3.41 5.04 -6.51
N PHE A 152 4.36 5.97 -6.54
CA PHE A 152 4.76 6.68 -7.75
C PHE A 152 5.36 5.74 -8.81
N LYS A 153 6.31 4.87 -8.41
CA LYS A 153 6.91 3.90 -9.34
C LYS A 153 5.87 2.96 -9.93
N LEU A 154 4.93 2.47 -9.12
CA LEU A 154 3.83 1.65 -9.62
C LEU A 154 3.04 2.40 -10.68
N THR A 155 2.78 3.71 -10.52
CA THR A 155 2.10 4.49 -11.57
C THR A 155 2.92 4.76 -12.83
N GLU A 156 4.26 4.83 -12.76
CA GLU A 156 5.10 5.05 -13.96
C GLU A 156 5.26 3.79 -14.81
N MET A 157 5.01 2.63 -14.22
CA MET A 157 5.22 1.32 -14.84
C MET A 157 3.98 0.78 -15.57
N ILE A 158 2.84 1.48 -15.46
CA ILE A 158 1.52 1.07 -15.98
C ILE A 158 1.01 2.13 -16.95
#